data_AF-A0A1Y6FYW6-F1
#
_entry.id   AF-A0A1Y6FYW6-F1
#
_cell.length_a   1.000
_cell.length_b   1.000
_cell.length_c   1.000
_cell.angle_alpha   90.00
_cell.angle_beta   90.00
_cell.angle_gamma   90.00
#
_symmetry.space_group_name_H-M   'P 1'
#
loop_
_entity.id
_entity.type
_entity.pdbx_description
1 polymer ?
#
loop_
_entity_poly.entity_id
_entity_poly.type
_entity_poly.pdbx_seq_one_letter_code
_entity_poly.pdbx_strand_id
1 'polypeptide(L)'
;MYKLKNGEIIPGKNIGMFYLGWSFNQLKTALNHKFEIEKRSRCFVVKTECIWFWLDDRQEKVFQIRVQEPFEGKFLGEIGIGSTLLDVENKTGECSLVEDADRIK
;
A
#
# COMPACT_ATOMS: atom_id res chain seq x y z
N MET A 1 0.66 -21.47 4.39
CA MET A 1 1.55 -20.37 4.81
C MET A 1 1.42 -19.28 3.76
N TYR A 2 0.62 -18.23 4.01
CA TYR A 2 0.45 -17.14 3.04
C TYR A 2 1.76 -16.38 2.93
N LYS A 3 2.44 -16.48 1.78
CA LYS A 3 3.59 -15.63 1.50
C LYS A 3 3.03 -14.23 1.25
N LEU A 4 3.43 -13.27 2.09
CA LEU A 4 3.19 -11.82 1.89
C LEU A 4 3.69 -11.29 0.54
N LYS A 5 4.29 -12.15 -0.28
CA LYS A 5 4.94 -11.82 -1.55
C LYS A 5 3.96 -11.74 -2.73
N ASN A 6 2.65 -11.95 -2.54
CA ASN A 6 1.69 -11.85 -3.64
C ASN A 6 0.33 -11.36 -3.14
N GLY A 7 -0.45 -10.76 -4.02
CA GLY A 7 -1.78 -10.22 -3.78
C GLY A 7 -2.20 -9.25 -4.87
N GLU A 8 -3.46 -9.30 -5.29
CA GLU A 8 -4.01 -8.30 -6.19
C GLU A 8 -3.98 -6.91 -5.52
N ILE A 9 -3.55 -5.91 -6.26
CA ILE A 9 -3.58 -4.51 -5.83
C ILE A 9 -4.88 -3.91 -6.34
N ILE A 10 -5.75 -3.47 -5.42
CA ILE A 10 -6.98 -2.74 -5.73
C ILE A 10 -6.82 -1.30 -5.22
N PRO A 11 -6.65 -0.30 -6.12
CA PRO A 11 -6.41 1.09 -5.73
C PRO A 11 -7.46 1.62 -4.76
N GLY A 12 -7.01 2.36 -3.76
CA GLY A 12 -7.89 2.96 -2.75
C GLY A 12 -8.61 1.96 -1.83
N LYS A 13 -8.30 0.65 -1.92
CA LYS A 13 -8.99 -0.39 -1.16
C LYS A 13 -8.06 -1.33 -0.40
N ASN A 14 -7.29 -2.17 -1.10
CA ASN A 14 -6.51 -3.23 -0.47
C ASN A 14 -5.35 -3.75 -1.35
N ILE A 15 -4.43 -4.46 -0.71
CA ILE A 15 -3.43 -5.31 -1.37
C ILE A 15 -3.58 -6.72 -0.83
N GLY A 16 -3.97 -7.66 -1.68
CA GLY A 16 -4.33 -9.02 -1.26
C GLY A 16 -5.37 -8.97 -0.15
N MET A 17 -5.03 -9.49 1.03
CA MET A 17 -5.93 -9.47 2.18
C MET A 17 -5.85 -8.22 3.05
N PHE A 18 -4.90 -7.31 2.81
CA PHE A 18 -4.67 -6.15 3.68
C PHE A 18 -5.42 -4.92 3.19
N TYR A 19 -6.40 -4.46 3.97
CA TYR A 19 -7.26 -3.35 3.61
C TYR A 19 -6.83 -2.03 4.24
N LEU A 20 -7.10 -0.94 3.53
CA LEU A 20 -7.17 0.39 4.13
C LEU A 20 -8.31 0.43 5.16
N GLY A 21 -8.11 1.19 6.24
CA GLY A 21 -9.04 1.31 7.37
C GLY A 21 -8.97 0.17 8.39
N TRP A 22 -8.10 -0.83 8.20
CA TRP A 22 -7.85 -1.83 9.24
C TRP A 22 -7.20 -1.21 10.47
N SER A 23 -7.61 -1.67 11.66
CA SER A 23 -6.93 -1.29 12.90
C SER A 23 -5.57 -1.98 13.02
N PHE A 24 -4.71 -1.44 13.88
CA PHE A 24 -3.45 -2.08 14.23
C PHE A 24 -3.63 -3.53 14.71
N ASN A 25 -4.66 -3.81 15.52
CA ASN A 25 -4.94 -5.17 15.99
C ASN A 25 -5.31 -6.13 14.85
N GLN A 26 -6.16 -5.71 13.91
CA GLN A 26 -6.50 -6.53 12.74
C GLN A 26 -5.26 -6.83 11.89
N LEU A 27 -4.45 -5.81 11.63
CA LEU A 27 -3.20 -5.94 10.90
C LEU A 27 -2.23 -6.90 11.60
N LYS A 28 -2.03 -6.72 12.91
CA LYS A 28 -1.13 -7.56 13.72
C LYS A 28 -1.55 -9.03 13.71
N THR A 29 -2.85 -9.31 13.82
CA THR A 29 -3.38 -10.68 13.71
C THR A 29 -3.15 -11.27 12.32
N ALA A 30 -3.31 -10.48 11.26
CA ALA A 30 -3.14 -10.94 9.89
C ALA A 30 -1.67 -11.20 9.51
N LEU A 31 -0.72 -10.39 10.01
CA LEU A 31 0.67 -10.44 9.60
C LEU A 31 1.36 -11.78 9.94
N ASN A 32 0.95 -12.47 11.01
CA ASN A 32 1.42 -13.79 11.46
C ASN A 32 2.96 -14.03 11.37
N HIS A 33 3.76 -12.96 11.26
CA HIS A 33 5.19 -12.93 10.93
C HIS A 33 5.83 -11.79 11.72
N LYS A 34 7.17 -11.78 11.77
CA LYS A 34 7.92 -10.66 12.35
C LYS A 34 7.68 -9.39 11.56
N PHE A 35 7.45 -8.30 12.27
CA PHE A 35 7.37 -6.95 11.73
C PHE A 35 8.10 -6.00 12.68
N GLU A 36 8.52 -4.86 12.14
CA GLU A 36 9.12 -3.77 12.88
C GLU A 36 8.13 -2.61 12.96
N ILE A 37 8.22 -1.81 14.03
CA ILE A 37 7.43 -0.58 14.17
C ILE A 37 8.40 0.61 14.17
N GLU A 38 8.22 1.50 13.19
CA GLU A 38 8.90 2.79 13.16
C GLU A 38 7.92 3.89 13.57
N LYS A 39 8.19 4.58 14.68
CA LYS A 39 7.41 5.76 15.09
C LYS A 39 7.83 6.98 14.27
N ARG A 40 6.84 7.75 13.82
CA ARG A 40 7.00 9.04 13.14
C ARG A 40 6.17 10.11 13.84
N SER A 41 6.27 11.37 13.39
CA SER A 41 5.67 12.52 14.08
C SER A 41 4.15 12.53 14.16
N ARG A 42 3.43 11.85 13.26
CA ARG A 42 1.94 11.80 13.20
C ARG A 42 1.38 10.42 12.82
N CYS A 43 2.23 9.42 12.80
CA CYS A 43 1.88 8.06 12.39
C CYS A 43 2.95 7.10 12.89
N PHE A 44 2.69 5.82 12.76
CA PHE A 44 3.72 4.80 12.84
C PHE A 44 3.62 3.88 11.63
N VAL A 45 4.75 3.28 11.28
CA VAL A 45 4.86 2.39 10.13
C VAL A 45 5.14 0.98 10.64
N VAL A 46 4.24 0.05 10.33
CA VAL A 46 4.46 -1.37 10.52
C VAL A 46 5.15 -1.91 9.27
N LYS A 47 6.39 -2.39 9.42
CA LYS A 47 7.23 -2.81 8.32
C LYS A 47 7.41 -4.31 8.33
N THR A 48 7.17 -4.92 7.19
CA THR A 48 7.65 -6.26 6.86
C THR A 48 8.76 -6.17 5.81
N GLU A 49 9.28 -7.31 5.36
CA GLU A 49 10.28 -7.40 4.30
C GLU A 49 9.84 -6.65 3.02
N CYS A 50 8.60 -6.88 2.57
CA CYS A 50 8.11 -6.40 1.27
C CYS A 50 6.85 -5.53 1.33
N ILE A 51 6.14 -5.47 2.46
CA ILE A 51 4.92 -4.65 2.62
C ILE A 51 5.01 -3.79 3.87
N TRP A 52 4.78 -2.49 3.72
CA TRP A 52 4.77 -1.52 4.81
C TRP A 52 3.38 -0.88 4.92
N PHE A 53 2.93 -0.67 6.15
CA PHE A 53 1.63 -0.12 6.48
C PHE A 53 1.80 1.12 7.33
N TRP A 54 1.21 2.24 6.91
CA TRP A 54 1.16 3.44 7.73
C TRP A 54 -0.16 3.49 8.47
N LEU A 55 -0.08 3.70 9.77
CA LEU A 55 -1.22 3.84 10.65
C LEU A 55 -1.17 5.22 11.30
N ASP A 56 -2.29 5.91 11.29
CA ASP A 56 -2.39 7.20 11.97
C ASP A 56 -2.26 6.99 13.48
N ASP A 57 -1.66 7.95 14.19
CA ASP A 57 -1.38 7.82 15.62
C ASP A 57 -2.61 8.05 16.52
N ARG A 58 -3.77 8.42 15.97
CA ARG A 58 -5.00 8.72 16.73
C ARG A 58 -5.98 7.57 16.74
N GLN A 59 -6.32 7.06 15.56
CA GLN A 59 -7.29 5.99 15.33
C GLN A 59 -6.61 4.64 15.10
N GLU A 60 -5.29 4.64 14.87
CA GLU A 60 -4.50 3.45 14.56
C GLU A 60 -5.05 2.70 13.35
N LYS A 61 -5.44 3.45 12.31
CA LYS A 61 -6.04 2.92 11.08
C LYS A 61 -5.04 2.97 9.93
N VAL A 62 -4.95 1.87 9.19
CA VAL A 62 -4.13 1.80 7.98
C VAL A 62 -4.66 2.79 6.94
N PHE A 63 -3.90 3.84 6.63
CA PHE A 63 -4.29 4.82 5.60
C PHE A 63 -3.43 4.72 4.34
N GLN A 64 -2.30 4.03 4.41
CA GLN A 64 -1.40 3.84 3.27
C GLN A 64 -0.72 2.48 3.36
N ILE A 65 -0.60 1.81 2.21
CA ILE A 65 0.11 0.55 2.04
C ILE A 65 1.14 0.75 0.93
N ARG A 66 2.38 0.33 1.18
CA ARG A 66 3.45 0.30 0.19
C ARG A 66 3.92 -1.14 0.02
N VAL A 67 4.16 -1.53 -1.22
CA VAL A 67 4.85 -2.77 -1.56
C VAL A 67 6.21 -2.47 -2.19
N GLN A 68 7.15 -3.39 -2.00
CA GLN A 68 8.49 -3.36 -2.58
C GLN A 68 8.97 -4.79 -2.85
N GLU A 69 10.07 -4.95 -3.59
CA GLU A 69 10.68 -6.27 -3.78
C GLU A 69 10.94 -6.95 -2.41
N PRO A 70 10.72 -8.28 -2.29
CA PRO A 70 10.33 -9.24 -3.33
C PRO A 70 8.80 -9.45 -3.47
N PHE A 71 7.97 -8.40 -3.41
CA PHE A 71 6.53 -8.52 -3.70
C PHE A 71 6.26 -8.70 -5.21
N GLU A 72 5.44 -9.67 -5.56
CA GLU A 72 5.12 -10.12 -6.93
C GLU A 72 3.65 -9.87 -7.32
N GLY A 73 2.85 -9.32 -6.40
CA GLY A 73 1.45 -8.99 -6.67
C GLY A 73 1.30 -7.85 -7.68
N LYS A 74 0.13 -7.80 -8.32
CA LYS A 74 -0.11 -6.94 -9.48
C LYS A 74 -1.42 -6.17 -9.39
N PHE A 75 -1.44 -4.98 -9.97
CA PHE A 75 -2.62 -4.21 -10.31
C PHE A 75 -3.15 -4.66 -11.68
N LEU A 76 -4.46 -4.91 -11.78
CA LEU A 76 -5.13 -5.47 -12.97
C LEU A 76 -4.49 -6.77 -13.49
N GLY A 77 -3.81 -7.53 -12.62
CA GLY A 77 -3.12 -8.77 -13.00
C GLY A 77 -1.88 -8.60 -13.89
N GLU A 78 -1.53 -7.36 -14.27
CA GLU A 78 -0.50 -7.10 -15.29
C GLU A 78 0.60 -6.18 -14.77
N ILE A 79 0.23 -5.10 -14.07
CA ILE A 79 1.15 -4.05 -13.62
C ILE A 79 1.69 -4.38 -12.24
N GLY A 80 3.00 -4.53 -12.12
CA GLY A 80 3.67 -4.86 -10.87
C GLY A 80 4.97 -4.10 -10.69
N ILE A 81 5.75 -4.50 -9.68
CA ILE A 81 7.08 -3.97 -9.47
C ILE A 81 7.96 -4.39 -10.68
N GLY A 82 8.64 -3.41 -11.27
CA GLY A 82 9.44 -3.58 -12.49
C GLY A 82 8.70 -3.29 -13.80
N SER A 83 7.38 -3.02 -13.77
CA SER A 83 6.65 -2.53 -14.94
C SER A 83 7.10 -1.12 -15.33
N THR A 84 6.99 -0.80 -16.62
CA THR A 84 7.31 0.52 -17.17
C THR A 84 6.12 1.48 -17.04
N LEU A 85 6.37 2.79 -17.17
CA LEU A 85 5.28 3.78 -17.25
C LEU A 85 4.35 3.49 -18.44
N LEU A 86 4.91 3.07 -19.57
CA LEU A 86 4.16 2.72 -20.78
C LEU A 86 3.18 1.55 -20.52
N ASP A 87 3.56 0.55 -19.73
CA ASP A 87 2.67 -0.55 -19.37
C ASP A 87 1.44 -0.04 -18.59
N VAL A 88 1.67 0.93 -17.68
CA VAL A 88 0.60 1.56 -16.89
C VAL A 88 -0.33 2.38 -17.79
N GLU A 89 0.25 3.22 -18.65
CA GLU A 89 -0.51 4.10 -19.56
C GLU A 89 -1.38 3.29 -20.55
N ASN A 90 -0.84 2.19 -21.08
CA ASN A 90 -1.58 1.29 -21.97
C ASN A 90 -2.82 0.66 -21.31
N LYS A 91 -2.89 0.61 -19.97
CA LYS A 91 -3.99 0.00 -19.22
C LYS A 91 -4.91 1.01 -18.56
N THR A 92 -4.39 2.16 -18.18
CA THR A 92 -5.13 3.17 -17.38
C THR A 92 -5.40 4.45 -18.14
N GLY A 93 -4.84 4.61 -19.34
CA GLY A 93 -4.81 5.87 -20.07
C GLY A 93 -3.61 6.74 -19.65
N GLU A 94 -3.47 7.88 -20.30
CA GLU A 94 -2.37 8.82 -20.03
C GLU A 94 -2.53 9.49 -18.66
N CYS A 95 -1.41 9.67 -17.96
CA CYS A 95 -1.37 10.46 -16.73
C CYS A 95 -1.50 11.95 -17.07
N SER A 96 -2.64 12.57 -16.75
CA SER A 96 -2.78 14.03 -16.78
C SER A 96 -2.29 14.65 -15.47
N LEU A 97 -1.39 15.63 -15.54
CA LEU A 97 -1.10 16.50 -14.41
C LEU A 97 -2.33 17.39 -14.17
N VAL A 98 -2.99 17.20 -13.03
CA VAL A 98 -4.01 18.13 -12.57
C VAL A 98 -3.29 19.17 -11.70
N GLU A 99 -3.12 20.38 -12.22
CA GLU A 99 -2.66 21.51 -11.41
C GLU A 99 -3.82 21.93 -10.49
N ASP A 100 -3.66 21.75 -9.17
CA ASP A 100 -4.59 22.26 -8.17
C ASP A 100 -4.57 23.80 -8.16
N ALA A 101 -5.34 24.43 -9.04
CA ALA A 101 -5.42 25.89 -9.17
C ALA A 101 -6.20 26.62 -8.05
N ASP A 102 -6.70 25.92 -7.03
CA ASP A 102 -7.60 26.52 -6.01
C ASP A 102 -7.18 26.27 -4.56
N ARG A 103 -5.94 26.63 -4.21
CA ARG A 103 -5.56 26.91 -2.80
C ARG A 103 -5.03 28.33 -2.62
N ILE A 104 -5.83 29.31 -3.01
CA ILE A 104 -5.78 30.66 -2.40
C ILE A 104 -7.20 31.11 -2.09
N LYS A 105 -7.59 30.99 -0.82
CA LYS A 105 -8.25 32.02 -0.02
C LYS A 105 -8.31 31.59 1.44
#